data_AF-A0ABD2QL17-F1
#
_entry.id   AF-A0ABD2QL17-F1
#
_cell.length_a   1.000
_cell.length_b   1.000
_cell.length_c   1.000
_cell.angle_alpha   90.00
_cell.angle_beta   90.00
_cell.angle_gamma   90.00
#
_symmetry.space_group_name_H-M   'P 1'
#
loop_
_entity.id
_entity.type
_entity.pdbx_description
1 polymer ?
#
loop_
_entity_poly.entity_id
_entity_poly.type
_entity_poly.pdbx_seq_one_letter_code
_entity_poly.pdbx_strand_id
1 'polypeptide(L)'
;MYLESFNNPLEFCHFFEQLKLDKCSIKKSKMKPFWMVWSNGDSLSRYHFMTHQIIFKHGDDLRQDMLTLQLLKLMDTIWKDEGEDYCLSPYSCLATGSRTGLIEVVRGAQTIMSIQNESRRAVMQLDPLQLHRWLEKATLGSREMYERAINNFTRSCAGYCVATFVLGIRDRHNDNIMADETGRLFHIDFGHILNNKKKKFGINRERVPFVLPVDFVFVITRGKQIESAQEEYKKFVDLCVSAYLSLRRHSRLILTLLSIMLVADLPELQNLRDLDYVRHSLAVDKDEKSAESFFRNVLNQAYSGGWSTKLDWYFHWMNS
;
A
#
# COMPACT_ATOMS: atom_id res chain seq x y z
N MET A 1 15.94 32.40 7.11
CA MET A 1 15.15 31.42 7.88
C MET A 1 15.90 30.11 7.77
N TYR A 2 16.57 29.68 8.85
CA TYR A 2 17.35 28.44 8.84
C TYR A 2 16.38 27.27 9.06
N LEU A 3 16.47 26.21 8.25
CA LEU A 3 15.66 24.99 8.39
C LEU A 3 16.20 24.14 9.56
N GLU A 4 16.26 24.72 10.75
CA GLU A 4 16.88 24.15 11.95
C GLU A 4 16.06 24.52 13.18
N SER A 5 16.12 23.69 14.21
CA SER A 5 15.49 23.92 15.53
C SER A 5 13.97 24.17 15.49
N PHE A 6 13.21 23.20 15.00
CA PHE A 6 11.74 23.26 14.97
C PHE A 6 11.08 21.89 15.12
N ASN A 7 9.80 21.85 15.50
CA ASN A 7 9.04 20.61 15.59
C ASN A 7 8.64 20.11 14.19
N ASN A 8 8.69 18.79 14.00
CA ASN A 8 8.22 18.14 12.78
C ASN A 8 6.73 18.43 12.55
N PRO A 9 6.34 19.06 11.42
CA PRO A 9 4.94 19.36 11.12
C PRO A 9 4.05 18.13 10.90
N LEU A 10 4.65 16.98 10.59
CA LEU A 10 3.93 15.71 10.42
C LEU A 10 3.67 15.02 11.77
N GLU A 11 4.56 15.20 12.74
CA GLU A 11 4.48 14.61 14.08
C GLU A 11 5.14 15.54 15.13
N PHE A 12 4.35 16.36 15.79
CA PHE A 12 4.84 17.45 16.65
C PHE A 12 5.68 17.00 17.86
N CYS A 13 5.67 15.73 18.22
CA CYS A 13 6.54 15.17 19.27
C CYS A 13 8.00 15.03 18.83
N HIS A 14 8.30 15.10 17.53
CA HIS A 14 9.66 14.95 17.00
C HIS A 14 10.30 16.32 16.76
N PHE A 15 11.45 16.58 17.39
CA PHE A 15 12.19 17.83 17.25
C PHE A 15 13.34 17.70 16.23
N PHE A 16 13.36 18.61 15.26
CA PHE A 16 14.41 18.72 14.25
C PHE A 16 15.44 19.74 14.71
N GLU A 17 16.67 19.27 14.94
CA GLU A 17 17.74 20.12 15.46
C GLU A 17 18.56 20.72 14.31
N GLN A 18 19.44 19.95 13.66
CA GLN A 18 20.34 20.43 12.61
C GLN A 18 20.11 19.72 11.28
N LEU A 19 20.05 20.46 10.18
CA LEU A 19 19.95 19.87 8.84
C LEU A 19 21.27 19.21 8.43
N LYS A 20 21.22 17.92 8.07
CA LYS A 20 22.36 17.13 7.59
C LYS A 20 22.46 17.22 6.07
N LEU A 21 23.09 18.28 5.57
CA LEU A 21 23.21 18.58 4.13
C LEU A 21 23.84 17.43 3.33
N ASP A 22 24.82 16.74 3.91
CA ASP A 22 25.50 15.58 3.34
C ASP A 22 24.56 14.38 3.08
N LYS A 23 23.43 14.32 3.81
CA LYS A 23 22.42 13.26 3.68
C LYS A 23 21.18 13.71 2.89
N CYS A 24 21.08 15.00 2.58
CA CYS A 24 19.99 15.53 1.76
C CYS A 24 20.21 15.18 0.28
N SER A 25 19.14 14.90 -0.45
CA SER A 25 19.24 14.54 -1.87
C SER A 25 17.99 14.92 -2.64
N ILE A 26 18.14 15.08 -3.96
CA ILE A 26 17.00 15.22 -4.87
C ILE A 26 16.73 13.84 -5.46
N LYS A 27 15.53 13.30 -5.27
CA LYS A 27 15.18 11.99 -5.84
C LYS A 27 15.03 12.08 -7.36
N LYS A 28 15.46 11.02 -8.04
CA LYS A 28 15.37 10.89 -9.50
C LYS A 28 13.95 10.50 -9.93
N SER A 29 13.01 11.43 -9.81
CA SER A 29 11.64 11.29 -10.33
C SER A 29 11.22 12.54 -11.11
N LYS A 30 10.08 12.48 -11.80
CA LYS A 30 9.58 13.57 -12.66
C LYS A 30 9.48 14.91 -11.92
N MET A 31 9.00 14.90 -10.67
CA MET A 31 8.82 16.10 -9.85
C MET A 31 10.01 16.42 -8.94
N LYS A 32 11.10 15.64 -9.03
CA LYS A 32 12.35 15.88 -8.30
C LYS A 32 12.15 16.22 -6.81
N PRO A 33 11.43 15.39 -6.03
CA PRO A 33 11.13 15.70 -4.65
C PRO A 33 12.41 15.73 -3.81
N PHE A 34 12.43 16.61 -2.82
CA PHE A 34 13.60 16.87 -1.99
C PHE A 34 13.57 16.01 -0.73
N TRP A 35 14.56 15.15 -0.59
CA TRP A 35 14.79 14.33 0.59
C TRP A 35 15.64 15.10 1.58
N MET A 36 15.06 15.40 2.74
CA MET A 36 15.69 16.18 3.78
C MET A 36 15.92 15.33 5.03
N VAL A 37 17.06 15.55 5.68
CA VAL A 37 17.48 14.78 6.85
C VAL A 37 17.95 15.73 7.94
N TRP A 38 17.44 15.58 9.17
CA TRP A 38 17.85 16.35 10.35
C TRP A 38 18.45 15.44 11.43
N SER A 39 19.29 15.98 12.31
CA SER A 39 19.55 15.33 13.60
C SER A 39 18.30 15.35 14.47
N ASN A 40 18.13 14.28 15.24
CA ASN A 40 17.11 14.24 16.27
C ASN A 40 17.63 14.97 17.51
N GLY A 41 16.96 16.07 17.90
CA GLY A 41 17.37 16.85 19.07
C GLY A 41 16.98 16.25 20.42
N ASP A 42 16.37 15.05 20.44
CA ASP A 42 16.15 14.32 21.67
C ASP A 42 17.47 13.80 22.27
N SER A 43 17.71 14.09 23.55
CA SER A 43 18.86 13.61 24.33
C SER A 43 19.00 12.07 24.38
N LEU A 44 17.89 11.35 24.20
CA LEU A 44 17.79 9.89 24.16
C LEU A 44 17.71 9.34 22.73
N SER A 45 17.96 10.15 21.71
CA SER A 45 17.89 9.76 20.29
C SER A 45 18.71 8.52 19.93
N ARG A 46 19.77 8.21 20.69
CA ARG A 46 20.59 6.99 20.55
C ARG A 46 19.83 5.69 20.82
N TYR A 47 18.75 5.73 21.62
CA TYR A 47 17.88 4.59 21.90
C TYR A 47 16.68 4.51 20.96
N HIS A 48 16.52 5.52 20.09
CA HIS A 48 15.49 5.61 19.07
C HIS A 48 16.16 5.84 17.70
N PHE A 49 15.75 6.88 16.98
CA PHE A 49 16.36 7.29 15.73
C PHE A 49 17.24 8.52 15.92
N MET A 50 18.50 8.43 15.50
CA MET A 50 19.45 9.55 15.57
C MET A 50 19.17 10.66 14.56
N THR A 51 18.34 10.40 13.55
CA THR A 51 18.02 11.35 12.48
C THR A 51 16.54 11.31 12.19
N HIS A 52 15.97 12.40 11.70
CA HIS A 52 14.62 12.47 11.14
C HIS A 52 14.66 12.73 9.65
N GLN A 53 13.67 12.22 8.91
CA GLN A 53 13.67 12.24 7.44
C GLN A 53 12.28 12.62 6.93
N ILE A 54 12.23 13.59 6.02
CA ILE A 54 10.99 14.02 5.34
C ILE A 54 11.29 14.20 3.86
N ILE A 55 10.29 13.90 3.04
CA ILE A 55 10.25 14.28 1.62
C ILE A 55 9.42 15.56 1.49
N PHE A 56 10.03 16.61 0.93
CA PHE A 56 9.29 17.77 0.44
C PHE A 56 8.97 17.59 -1.03
N LYS A 57 7.70 17.73 -1.38
CA LYS A 57 7.20 17.71 -2.75
C LYS A 57 6.74 19.10 -3.15
N HIS A 58 7.13 19.51 -4.35
CA HIS A 58 6.61 20.69 -5.04
C HIS A 58 6.16 20.28 -6.44
N GLY A 59 4.96 20.71 -6.84
CA GLY A 59 4.36 20.38 -8.13
C GLY A 59 3.30 19.29 -8.10
N ASP A 60 3.08 18.61 -6.97
CA ASP A 60 2.01 17.60 -6.81
C ASP A 60 0.97 18.08 -5.78
N ASP A 61 -0.31 17.81 -6.03
CA ASP A 61 -1.39 18.09 -5.08
C ASP A 61 -1.53 16.95 -4.07
N LEU A 62 -0.96 17.12 -2.89
CA LEU A 62 -0.95 16.09 -1.84
C LEU A 62 -2.29 15.94 -1.10
N ARG A 63 -3.32 16.75 -1.41
CA ARG A 63 -4.63 16.62 -0.76
C ARG A 63 -5.26 15.25 -1.03
N GLN A 64 -4.99 14.66 -2.19
CA GLN A 64 -5.44 13.30 -2.52
C GLN A 64 -4.73 12.21 -1.71
N ASP A 65 -3.41 12.33 -1.56
CA ASP A 65 -2.62 11.44 -0.70
C ASP A 65 -3.12 11.53 0.75
N MET A 66 -3.37 12.73 1.26
CA MET A 66 -3.92 12.94 2.61
C MET A 66 -5.26 12.24 2.80
N LEU A 67 -6.21 12.44 1.87
CA LEU A 67 -7.52 11.77 1.94
C LEU A 67 -7.36 10.25 1.92
N THR A 68 -6.53 9.73 1.02
CA THR A 68 -6.32 8.28 0.89
C THR A 68 -5.69 7.69 2.14
N LEU A 69 -4.66 8.33 2.70
CA LEU A 69 -4.01 7.90 3.94
C LEU A 69 -4.95 7.99 5.14
N GLN A 70 -5.83 8.99 5.20
CA GLN A 70 -6.85 9.09 6.23
C GLN A 70 -7.88 7.95 6.13
N LEU A 71 -8.31 7.60 4.91
CA LEU A 71 -9.20 6.45 4.70
C LEU A 71 -8.51 5.13 5.05
N LEU A 72 -7.21 4.97 4.74
CA LEU A 72 -6.43 3.80 5.16
C LEU A 72 -6.32 3.70 6.69
N LYS A 73 -6.12 4.83 7.39
CA LYS A 73 -6.15 4.87 8.86
C LYS A 73 -7.51 4.46 9.41
N LEU A 74 -8.61 4.92 8.79
CA LEU A 74 -9.95 4.51 9.15
C LEU A 74 -10.18 3.01 8.95
N MET A 75 -9.77 2.46 7.79
CA MET A 75 -9.87 1.03 7.51
C MET A 75 -9.09 0.19 8.53
N ASP A 76 -7.88 0.63 8.88
CA ASP A 76 -7.06 0.01 9.92
C ASP A 76 -7.75 0.02 11.29
N THR A 77 -8.40 1.13 11.67
CA THR A 77 -9.22 1.20 12.90
C THR A 77 -10.41 0.24 12.85
N ILE A 78 -11.17 0.22 11.74
CA ILE A 78 -12.32 -0.69 11.58
C ILE A 78 -11.91 -2.14 11.77
N TRP A 79 -10.82 -2.57 11.12
CA TRP A 79 -10.36 -3.95 11.23
C TRP A 79 -9.90 -4.29 12.65
N LYS A 80 -9.17 -3.39 13.31
CA LYS A 80 -8.71 -3.59 14.69
C LYS A 80 -9.88 -3.66 15.68
N ASP A 81 -10.92 -2.86 15.47
CA ASP A 81 -12.15 -2.89 16.28
C ASP A 81 -12.93 -4.21 16.09
N GLU A 82 -12.83 -4.82 14.90
CA GLU A 82 -13.36 -6.17 14.64
C GLU A 82 -12.40 -7.31 15.06
N GLY A 83 -11.27 -6.98 15.69
CA GLY A 83 -10.32 -7.96 16.24
C GLY A 83 -9.26 -8.45 15.27
N GLU A 84 -9.11 -7.83 14.11
CA GLU A 84 -8.11 -8.19 13.10
C GLU A 84 -7.09 -7.06 12.86
N ASP A 85 -5.81 -7.35 13.02
CA ASP A 85 -4.74 -6.44 12.62
C ASP A 85 -4.18 -6.85 11.25
N TYR A 86 -4.36 -5.98 10.25
CA TYR A 86 -3.81 -6.16 8.90
C TYR A 86 -2.41 -5.53 8.74
N CYS A 87 -1.83 -4.99 9.80
CA CYS A 87 -0.48 -4.42 9.78
C CYS A 87 -0.29 -3.30 8.75
N LEU A 88 -1.33 -2.48 8.50
CA LEU A 88 -1.20 -1.33 7.60
C LEU A 88 -0.16 -0.35 8.13
N SER A 89 0.51 0.35 7.20
CA SER A 89 1.50 1.40 7.52
C SER A 89 1.14 2.70 6.81
N PRO A 90 0.02 3.36 7.19
CA PRO A 90 -0.37 4.64 6.62
C PRO A 90 0.55 5.76 7.14
N TYR A 91 1.59 6.06 6.36
CA TYR A 91 2.55 7.13 6.65
C TYR A 91 1.88 8.51 6.68
N SER A 92 2.56 9.48 7.27
CA SER A 92 2.06 10.85 7.40
C SER A 92 2.31 11.66 6.13
N CYS A 93 1.30 12.41 5.71
CA CYS A 93 1.33 13.29 4.56
C CYS A 93 0.57 14.57 4.90
N LEU A 94 1.13 15.72 4.53
CA LEU A 94 0.54 17.03 4.81
C LEU A 94 0.75 17.96 3.62
N ALA A 95 -0.35 18.39 3.00
CA ALA A 95 -0.34 19.51 2.07
C ALA A 95 -0.12 20.81 2.86
N THR A 96 0.94 21.54 2.53
CA THR A 96 1.31 22.79 3.22
C THR A 96 0.96 24.03 2.40
N GLY A 97 0.52 23.85 1.16
CA GLY A 97 0.14 24.93 0.26
C GLY A 97 -0.32 24.39 -1.09
N SER A 98 -0.50 25.30 -2.06
CA SER A 98 -0.89 24.90 -3.42
C SER A 98 0.21 24.07 -4.08
N ARG A 99 -0.08 22.78 -4.32
CA ARG A 99 0.84 21.80 -4.92
C ARG A 99 2.17 21.67 -4.19
N THR A 100 2.16 21.88 -2.86
CA THR A 100 3.33 21.70 -2.00
C THR A 100 2.95 20.93 -0.75
N GLY A 101 3.86 20.10 -0.27
CA GLY A 101 3.66 19.45 1.01
C GLY A 101 4.81 18.53 1.43
N LEU A 102 4.58 17.85 2.55
CA LEU A 102 5.54 17.02 3.26
C LEU A 102 5.02 15.59 3.32
N ILE A 103 5.93 14.63 3.15
CA ILE A 103 5.66 13.20 3.25
C ILE A 103 6.68 12.58 4.20
N GLU A 104 6.19 11.78 5.13
CA GLU A 104 7.01 11.00 6.06
C GLU A 104 7.83 9.95 5.31
N VAL A 105 9.08 9.77 5.71
CA VAL A 105 9.91 8.67 5.22
C VAL A 105 9.79 7.47 6.15
N VAL A 106 9.22 6.38 5.64
CA VAL A 106 9.22 5.09 6.34
C VAL A 106 10.64 4.51 6.30
N ARG A 107 11.19 4.21 7.47
CA ARG A 107 12.57 3.72 7.63
C ARG A 107 12.69 2.24 7.32
N GLY A 108 13.87 1.84 6.87
CA GLY A 108 14.13 0.44 6.51
C GLY A 108 13.25 -0.05 5.36
N ALA A 109 12.62 0.86 4.61
CA ALA A 109 11.72 0.53 3.52
C ALA A 109 12.37 0.76 2.16
N GLN A 110 12.11 -0.15 1.24
CA GLN A 110 12.53 -0.05 -0.15
C GLN A 110 11.33 -0.29 -1.07
N THR A 111 11.36 0.30 -2.28
CA THR A 111 10.38 -0.06 -3.31
C THR A 111 10.59 -1.51 -3.75
N ILE A 112 9.51 -2.20 -4.11
CA ILE A 112 9.61 -3.57 -4.65
C ILE A 112 10.52 -3.59 -5.87
N MET A 113 10.48 -2.54 -6.71
CA MET A 113 11.39 -2.38 -7.86
C MET A 113 12.86 -2.28 -7.43
N SER A 114 13.18 -1.56 -6.34
CA SER A 114 14.55 -1.48 -5.81
C SER A 114 15.04 -2.86 -5.39
N ILE A 115 14.24 -3.58 -4.60
CA ILE A 115 14.56 -4.93 -4.11
C ILE A 115 14.80 -5.90 -5.27
N GLN A 116 13.94 -5.86 -6.29
CA GLN A 116 14.06 -6.67 -7.50
C GLN A 116 15.30 -6.32 -8.34
N ASN A 117 15.77 -5.08 -8.30
CA ASN A 117 16.96 -4.66 -9.03
C ASN A 117 18.28 -5.10 -8.35
N GLU A 118 18.27 -5.43 -7.05
CA GLU A 118 19.44 -5.94 -6.34
C GLU A 118 19.91 -7.31 -6.88
N SER A 119 18.99 -8.11 -7.43
CA SER A 119 19.28 -9.45 -7.99
C SER A 119 19.68 -9.46 -9.46
N ARG A 120 19.76 -8.31 -10.13
CA ARG A 120 20.14 -8.18 -11.55
C ARG A 120 21.62 -8.48 -11.84
N ARG A 121 22.11 -9.61 -11.33
CA ARG A 121 23.40 -10.19 -11.71
C ARG A 121 23.20 -11.00 -13.00
N ALA A 122 23.75 -10.49 -14.09
CA ALA A 122 23.98 -11.14 -15.39
C ALA A 122 22.78 -11.55 -16.29
N VAL A 123 21.56 -11.79 -15.78
CA VAL A 123 20.40 -12.19 -16.61
C VAL A 123 19.32 -11.10 -16.62
N MET A 124 18.80 -10.75 -17.79
CA MET A 124 17.74 -9.73 -17.99
C MET A 124 16.35 -10.13 -17.42
N GLN A 125 16.27 -11.15 -16.55
CA GLN A 125 15.02 -11.65 -15.99
C GLN A 125 14.92 -11.32 -14.50
N LEU A 126 13.73 -10.89 -14.07
CA LEU A 126 13.40 -10.68 -12.66
C LEU A 126 13.31 -12.04 -11.95
N ASP A 127 13.98 -12.19 -10.81
CA ASP A 127 13.89 -13.38 -9.97
C ASP A 127 12.65 -13.27 -9.06
N PRO A 128 11.61 -14.08 -9.25
CA PRO A 128 10.40 -13.99 -8.45
C PRO A 128 10.63 -14.35 -6.96
N LEU A 129 11.72 -15.02 -6.60
CA LEU A 129 12.08 -15.27 -5.20
C LEU A 129 12.84 -14.12 -4.54
N GLN A 130 13.25 -13.09 -5.30
CA GLN A 130 14.11 -12.04 -4.78
C GLN A 130 13.51 -11.29 -3.58
N LEU A 131 12.21 -10.98 -3.62
CA LEU A 131 11.52 -10.31 -2.52
C LEU A 131 11.52 -11.17 -1.24
N HIS A 132 11.24 -12.47 -1.39
CA HIS A 132 11.29 -13.43 -0.28
C HIS A 132 12.70 -13.51 0.33
N ARG A 133 13.75 -13.62 -0.49
CA ARG A 133 15.15 -13.67 -0.01
C ARG A 133 15.59 -12.37 0.66
N TRP A 134 15.13 -11.22 0.16
CA TRP A 134 15.42 -9.92 0.78
C TRP A 134 14.83 -9.85 2.19
N LEU A 135 13.56 -10.26 2.36
CA LEU A 135 12.92 -10.37 3.67
C LEU A 135 13.62 -11.39 4.58
N GLU A 136 13.95 -12.57 4.07
CA GLU A 136 14.65 -13.60 4.83
C GLU A 136 16.01 -13.08 5.34
N LYS A 137 16.77 -12.38 4.50
CA LYS A 137 18.04 -11.77 4.88
C LYS A 137 17.89 -10.72 5.98
N ALA A 138 16.82 -9.91 5.94
CA ALA A 138 16.54 -8.88 6.96
C ALA A 138 16.29 -9.49 8.35
N THR A 139 15.93 -10.77 8.43
CA THR A 139 15.63 -11.46 9.70
C THR A 139 16.87 -11.96 10.45
N LEU A 140 18.06 -11.80 9.85
CA LEU A 140 19.36 -12.20 10.43
C LEU A 140 19.41 -13.67 10.89
N GLY A 141 18.64 -14.55 10.24
CA GLY A 141 18.57 -15.98 10.58
C GLY A 141 17.68 -16.31 11.79
N SER A 142 17.03 -15.32 12.41
CA SER A 142 16.09 -15.56 13.50
C SER A 142 14.76 -16.11 12.95
N ARG A 143 14.41 -17.33 13.36
CA ARG A 143 13.16 -17.96 12.95
C ARG A 143 11.94 -17.17 13.40
N GLU A 144 11.96 -16.60 14.60
CA GLU A 144 10.85 -15.79 15.11
C GLU A 144 10.66 -14.52 14.26
N MET A 145 11.76 -13.83 13.94
CA MET A 145 11.71 -12.64 13.09
C MET A 145 11.22 -12.98 11.68
N TYR A 146 11.66 -14.10 11.12
CA TYR A 146 11.19 -14.60 9.83
C TYR A 146 9.67 -14.86 9.83
N GLU A 147 9.17 -15.60 10.81
CA GLU A 147 7.73 -15.86 10.94
C GLU A 147 6.93 -14.55 11.09
N ARG A 148 7.43 -13.61 11.89
CA ARG A 148 6.82 -12.29 12.06
C ARG A 148 6.82 -11.51 10.73
N ALA A 149 7.92 -11.51 9.99
CA ALA A 149 8.04 -10.81 8.72
C ALA A 149 7.09 -11.39 7.66
N ILE A 150 7.00 -12.71 7.52
CA ILE A 150 6.05 -13.35 6.60
C ILE A 150 4.60 -13.07 7.02
N ASN A 151 4.27 -13.11 8.32
CA ASN A 151 2.94 -12.78 8.80
C ASN A 151 2.58 -11.31 8.55
N ASN A 152 3.48 -10.37 8.86
CA ASN A 152 3.31 -8.95 8.58
C ASN A 152 3.08 -8.72 7.09
N PHE A 153 3.85 -9.38 6.22
CA PHE A 153 3.72 -9.25 4.77
C PHE A 153 2.38 -9.78 4.29
N THR A 154 2.00 -10.98 4.73
CA THR A 154 0.74 -11.61 4.32
C THR A 154 -0.47 -10.75 4.74
N ARG A 155 -0.46 -10.23 5.97
CA ARG A 155 -1.53 -9.37 6.51
C ARG A 155 -1.59 -8.02 5.82
N SER A 156 -0.46 -7.33 5.69
CA SER A 156 -0.41 -6.02 5.04
C SER A 156 -0.73 -6.12 3.55
N CYS A 157 -0.27 -7.17 2.87
CA CYS A 157 -0.66 -7.45 1.50
C CYS A 157 -2.19 -7.65 1.38
N ALA A 158 -2.81 -8.44 2.26
CA ALA A 158 -4.27 -8.63 2.24
C ALA A 158 -5.02 -7.31 2.47
N GLY A 159 -4.61 -6.53 3.48
CA GLY A 159 -5.21 -5.24 3.80
C GLY A 159 -5.10 -4.24 2.65
N TYR A 160 -3.90 -4.07 2.06
CA TYR A 160 -3.72 -3.18 0.91
C TYR A 160 -4.41 -3.69 -0.36
N CYS A 161 -4.49 -5.00 -0.62
CA CYS A 161 -5.27 -5.56 -1.73
C CYS A 161 -6.75 -5.16 -1.62
N VAL A 162 -7.35 -5.32 -0.44
CA VAL A 162 -8.74 -4.95 -0.19
C VAL A 162 -8.93 -3.44 -0.25
N ALA A 163 -8.09 -2.66 0.45
CA ALA A 163 -8.23 -1.21 0.52
C ALA A 163 -8.08 -0.55 -0.87
N THR A 164 -7.10 -0.98 -1.66
CA THR A 164 -6.87 -0.44 -3.01
C THR A 164 -7.97 -0.82 -3.98
N PHE A 165 -8.53 -2.03 -3.85
CA PHE A 165 -9.73 -2.43 -4.59
C PHE A 165 -10.93 -1.56 -4.22
N VAL A 166 -11.23 -1.42 -2.92
CA VAL A 166 -12.40 -0.68 -2.45
C VAL A 166 -12.33 0.79 -2.87
N LEU A 167 -11.16 1.42 -2.71
CA LEU A 167 -10.93 2.83 -3.04
C LEU A 167 -10.62 3.08 -4.53
N GLY A 168 -10.44 2.03 -5.32
CA GLY A 168 -10.15 2.14 -6.75
C GLY A 168 -8.82 2.83 -7.03
N ILE A 169 -7.82 2.57 -6.18
CA ILE A 169 -6.48 3.14 -6.31
C ILE A 169 -5.80 2.48 -7.50
N ARG A 170 -5.49 3.27 -8.51
CA ARG A 170 -4.90 2.80 -9.76
C ARG A 170 -3.37 2.99 -9.78
N ASP A 171 -2.76 2.54 -10.86
CA ASP A 171 -1.31 2.68 -11.12
C ASP A 171 -0.41 2.04 -10.04
N ARG A 172 -0.81 0.84 -9.61
CA ARG A 172 -0.03 0.03 -8.66
C ARG A 172 0.98 -0.80 -9.43
N HIS A 173 2.21 -0.30 -9.50
CA HIS A 173 3.38 -0.97 -10.04
C HIS A 173 4.48 -1.05 -8.99
N ASN A 174 5.54 -1.84 -9.23
CA ASN A 174 6.57 -2.14 -8.22
C ASN A 174 7.34 -0.90 -7.70
N ASP A 175 7.31 0.24 -8.39
CA ASP A 175 7.84 1.51 -7.85
C ASP A 175 6.90 2.23 -6.85
N ASN A 176 5.59 1.94 -6.88
CA ASN A 176 4.57 2.55 -6.01
C ASN A 176 4.16 1.64 -4.84
N ILE A 177 4.88 0.53 -4.66
CA ILE A 177 4.72 -0.40 -3.55
C ILE A 177 6.07 -0.52 -2.87
N MET A 178 6.06 -0.45 -1.55
CA MET A 178 7.24 -0.58 -0.71
C MET A 178 7.06 -1.71 0.30
N ALA A 179 8.17 -2.26 0.76
CA ALA A 179 8.21 -3.17 1.89
C ALA A 179 9.31 -2.72 2.86
N ASP A 180 9.06 -2.84 4.17
CA ASP A 180 10.06 -2.63 5.20
C ASP A 180 10.75 -3.93 5.65
N GLU A 181 11.89 -3.80 6.32
CA GLU A 181 12.67 -4.92 6.86
C GLU A 181 11.91 -5.76 7.90
N THR A 182 10.79 -5.25 8.44
CA THR A 182 9.90 -5.98 9.35
C THR A 182 8.83 -6.80 8.63
N GLY A 183 8.81 -6.74 7.30
CA GLY A 183 7.86 -7.44 6.45
C GLY A 183 6.57 -6.68 6.17
N ARG A 184 6.40 -5.43 6.62
CA ARG A 184 5.17 -4.68 6.28
C ARG A 184 5.25 -4.16 4.85
N LEU A 185 4.25 -4.51 4.06
CA LEU A 185 4.03 -3.98 2.72
C LEU A 185 3.12 -2.75 2.79
N PHE A 186 3.43 -1.70 2.03
CA PHE A 186 2.59 -0.52 1.95
C PHE A 186 2.67 0.15 0.59
N HIS A 187 1.58 0.83 0.23
CA HIS A 187 1.47 1.55 -1.03
C HIS A 187 1.83 3.01 -0.84
N ILE A 188 2.43 3.63 -1.84
CA ILE A 188 2.80 5.06 -1.86
C ILE A 188 2.25 5.73 -3.13
N ASP A 189 2.25 7.06 -3.16
CA ASP A 189 1.86 7.88 -4.32
C ASP A 189 0.42 7.61 -4.77
N PHE A 190 -0.55 8.24 -4.09
CA PHE A 190 -1.99 7.99 -4.29
C PHE A 190 -2.66 8.99 -5.23
N GLY A 191 -1.92 9.63 -6.14
CA GLY A 191 -2.44 10.72 -6.98
C GLY A 191 -3.56 10.35 -7.98
N HIS A 192 -4.08 9.12 -7.97
CA HIS A 192 -5.20 8.66 -8.80
C HIS A 192 -6.08 7.63 -8.04
N ILE A 193 -7.18 8.11 -7.44
CA ILE A 193 -8.15 7.31 -6.68
C ILE A 193 -9.53 7.23 -7.35
N LEU A 194 -10.44 6.43 -6.79
CA LEU A 194 -11.86 6.31 -7.18
C LEU A 194 -12.06 5.96 -8.66
N ASN A 195 -11.13 5.17 -9.21
CA ASN A 195 -11.21 4.70 -10.59
C ASN A 195 -11.18 5.81 -11.65
N ASN A 196 -10.81 7.05 -11.27
CA ASN A 196 -10.92 8.19 -12.16
C ASN A 196 -9.88 8.11 -13.29
N LYS A 197 -10.37 8.05 -14.53
CA LYS A 197 -9.56 7.79 -15.73
C LYS A 197 -9.11 9.09 -16.36
N LYS A 198 -7.81 9.19 -16.70
CA LYS A 198 -7.43 9.96 -17.89
C LYS A 198 -7.85 9.14 -19.11
N LYS A 199 -8.95 9.52 -19.77
CA LYS A 199 -9.32 8.98 -21.10
C LYS A 199 -8.15 9.26 -22.06
N LYS A 200 -7.36 8.26 -22.42
CA LYS A 200 -6.39 8.37 -23.52
C LYS A 200 -7.03 7.72 -24.74
N PHE A 201 -7.41 8.52 -25.73
CA PHE A 201 -8.04 8.09 -26.99
C PHE A 201 -9.35 7.29 -26.88
N GLY A 202 -10.20 7.57 -25.89
CA GLY A 202 -11.55 7.01 -25.82
C GLY A 202 -11.66 5.51 -25.49
N ILE A 203 -10.55 4.78 -25.36
CA ILE A 203 -10.55 3.34 -25.03
C ILE A 203 -10.36 3.15 -23.53
N ASN A 204 -11.32 2.47 -22.91
CA ASN A 204 -11.23 2.01 -21.53
C ASN A 204 -10.23 0.85 -21.45
N ARG A 205 -9.02 1.08 -20.92
CA ARG A 205 -8.20 -0.04 -20.44
C ARG A 205 -8.83 -0.59 -19.17
N GLU A 206 -9.61 -1.65 -19.31
CA GLU A 206 -9.93 -2.54 -18.19
C GLU A 206 -8.61 -3.20 -17.77
N ARG A 207 -8.08 -2.75 -16.63
CA ARG A 207 -7.05 -3.48 -15.92
C ARG A 207 -7.71 -4.14 -14.73
N VAL A 208 -7.20 -5.31 -14.41
CA VAL A 208 -7.62 -6.15 -13.29
C VAL A 208 -7.72 -5.31 -12.02
N PRO A 209 -8.79 -5.44 -11.22
CA PRO A 209 -9.09 -4.62 -10.04
C PRO A 209 -7.93 -4.46 -9.06
N PHE A 210 -7.07 -5.47 -8.95
CA PHE A 210 -5.72 -5.39 -8.40
C PHE A 210 -4.87 -6.46 -9.10
N VAL A 211 -3.53 -6.33 -9.07
CA VAL A 211 -2.61 -7.37 -9.55
C VAL A 211 -1.91 -7.90 -8.32
N LEU A 212 -1.95 -9.21 -8.08
CA LEU A 212 -1.14 -9.89 -7.08
C LEU A 212 0.11 -10.43 -7.79
N PRO A 213 1.26 -9.77 -7.68
CA PRO A 213 2.47 -10.18 -8.36
C PRO A 213 2.99 -11.53 -7.82
N VAL A 214 3.70 -12.26 -8.68
CA VAL A 214 4.21 -13.61 -8.38
C VAL A 214 5.19 -13.61 -7.21
N ASP A 215 6.01 -12.57 -7.11
CA ASP A 215 6.94 -12.40 -6.00
C ASP A 215 6.22 -12.24 -4.65
N PHE A 216 5.01 -11.66 -4.63
CA PHE A 216 4.21 -11.58 -3.40
C PHE A 216 3.67 -12.95 -3.02
N VAL A 217 3.23 -13.73 -4.02
CA VAL A 217 2.79 -15.11 -3.81
C VAL A 217 3.94 -15.93 -3.21
N PHE A 218 5.17 -15.82 -3.73
CA PHE A 218 6.31 -16.52 -3.15
C PHE A 218 6.61 -16.12 -1.71
N VAL A 219 6.38 -14.87 -1.30
CA VAL A 219 6.51 -14.49 0.11
C VAL A 219 5.42 -15.16 0.96
N ILE A 220 4.16 -15.08 0.52
CA ILE A 220 3.00 -15.68 1.20
C ILE A 220 3.17 -17.21 1.34
N THR A 221 3.69 -17.87 0.31
CA THR A 221 3.96 -19.31 0.29
C THR A 221 5.28 -19.70 0.93
N ARG A 222 6.00 -18.76 1.57
CA ARG A 222 7.27 -19.01 2.27
C ARG A 222 8.36 -19.58 1.36
N GLY A 223 8.40 -19.12 0.11
CA GLY A 223 9.33 -19.56 -0.93
C GLY A 223 8.98 -20.91 -1.55
N LYS A 224 7.88 -21.56 -1.12
CA LYS A 224 7.42 -22.83 -1.71
C LYS A 224 6.85 -22.60 -3.11
N GLN A 225 6.95 -23.63 -3.94
CA GLN A 225 6.24 -23.68 -5.22
C GLN A 225 4.74 -23.60 -4.97
N ILE A 226 4.02 -22.92 -5.87
CA ILE A 226 2.59 -22.62 -5.72
C ILE A 226 1.77 -23.92 -5.55
N GLU A 227 2.14 -24.99 -6.26
CA GLU A 227 1.48 -26.29 -6.22
C GLU A 227 1.49 -26.93 -4.81
N SER A 228 2.52 -26.65 -3.99
CA SER A 228 2.70 -27.23 -2.66
C SER A 228 2.32 -26.28 -1.51
N ALA A 229 1.76 -25.11 -1.82
CA ALA A 229 1.47 -24.05 -0.84
C ALA A 229 0.00 -23.61 -0.84
N GLN A 230 -0.90 -24.55 -1.16
CA GLN A 230 -2.34 -24.31 -1.24
C GLN A 230 -2.94 -23.80 0.08
N GLU A 231 -2.45 -24.31 1.21
CA GLU A 231 -2.94 -23.93 2.54
C GLU A 231 -2.56 -22.49 2.90
N GLU A 232 -1.31 -22.08 2.64
CA GLU A 232 -0.86 -20.71 2.85
C GLU A 232 -1.62 -19.71 1.97
N TYR A 233 -1.84 -20.06 0.70
CA TYR A 233 -2.59 -19.21 -0.21
C TYR A 233 -4.07 -19.12 0.17
N LYS A 234 -4.68 -20.24 0.59
CA LYS A 234 -6.06 -20.25 1.09
C LYS A 234 -6.22 -19.31 2.29
N LYS A 235 -5.30 -19.35 3.26
CA LYS A 235 -5.29 -18.42 4.40
C LYS A 235 -5.22 -16.96 3.96
N PHE A 236 -4.41 -16.65 2.94
CA PHE A 236 -4.34 -15.30 2.39
C PHE A 236 -5.67 -14.86 1.75
N VAL A 237 -6.32 -15.74 0.99
CA VAL A 237 -7.65 -15.47 0.41
C VAL A 237 -8.69 -15.24 1.51
N ASP A 238 -8.69 -16.07 2.55
CA ASP A 238 -9.62 -15.94 3.67
C ASP A 238 -9.40 -14.62 4.44
N LEU A 239 -8.13 -14.20 4.63
CA LEU A 239 -7.80 -12.87 5.16
C LEU A 239 -8.37 -11.74 4.28
N CYS A 240 -8.21 -11.82 2.96
CA CYS A 240 -8.75 -10.80 2.05
C CYS A 240 -10.27 -10.72 2.13
N VAL A 241 -10.95 -11.87 2.18
CA VAL A 241 -12.41 -11.94 2.29
C VAL A 241 -12.89 -11.36 3.62
N SER A 242 -12.22 -11.71 4.73
CA SER A 242 -12.54 -11.17 6.06
C SER A 242 -12.42 -9.64 6.09
N ALA A 243 -11.29 -9.08 5.63
CA ALA A 243 -11.08 -7.64 5.52
C ALA A 243 -12.15 -6.96 4.67
N TYR A 244 -12.51 -7.55 3.52
CA TYR A 244 -13.52 -7.00 2.63
C TYR A 244 -14.90 -6.95 3.29
N LEU A 245 -15.34 -8.04 3.92
CA LEU A 245 -16.64 -8.11 4.59
C LEU A 245 -16.71 -7.13 5.78
N SER A 246 -15.60 -6.97 6.50
CA SER A 246 -15.45 -5.96 7.57
C SER A 246 -15.69 -4.54 7.07
N LEU A 247 -15.02 -4.13 5.99
CA LEU A 247 -15.22 -2.81 5.39
C LEU A 247 -16.64 -2.64 4.85
N ARG A 248 -17.22 -3.71 4.28
CA ARG A 248 -18.58 -3.69 3.75
C ARG A 248 -19.62 -3.40 4.83
N ARG A 249 -19.50 -4.01 6.02
CA ARG A 249 -20.36 -3.72 7.17
C ARG A 249 -20.31 -2.23 7.56
N HIS A 250 -19.17 -1.59 7.34
CA HIS A 250 -18.92 -0.18 7.61
C HIS A 250 -19.06 0.75 6.38
N SER A 251 -19.65 0.25 5.29
CA SER A 251 -19.78 0.99 4.02
C SER A 251 -20.44 2.35 4.14
N ARG A 252 -21.45 2.49 5.01
CA ARG A 252 -22.14 3.77 5.27
C ARG A 252 -21.18 4.85 5.80
N LEU A 253 -20.29 4.49 6.72
CA LEU A 253 -19.29 5.40 7.28
C LEU A 253 -18.32 5.86 6.20
N ILE A 254 -17.76 4.91 5.45
CA ILE A 254 -16.81 5.19 4.36
C ILE A 254 -17.43 6.12 3.31
N LEU A 255 -18.64 5.81 2.84
CA LEU A 255 -19.36 6.62 1.85
C LEU A 255 -19.73 8.01 2.37
N THR A 256 -20.07 8.14 3.66
CA THR A 256 -20.40 9.43 4.28
C THR A 256 -19.17 10.33 4.38
N LEU A 257 -18.02 9.78 4.77
CA LEU A 257 -16.77 10.55 4.85
C LEU A 257 -16.31 11.01 3.46
N LEU A 258 -16.43 10.15 2.45
CA LEU A 258 -16.15 10.53 1.07
C LEU A 258 -17.15 11.57 0.54
N SER A 259 -18.43 11.51 0.91
CA SER A 259 -19.41 12.50 0.45
C SER A 259 -19.17 13.89 1.05
N ILE A 260 -18.72 13.98 2.30
CA ILE A 260 -18.29 15.24 2.92
C ILE A 260 -17.11 15.85 2.15
N MET A 261 -16.21 15.02 1.63
CA MET A 261 -15.03 15.48 0.90
C MET A 261 -15.30 16.00 -0.52
N LEU A 262 -16.53 15.90 -1.03
CA LEU A 262 -16.92 16.48 -2.33
C LEU A 262 -16.70 18.01 -2.38
N VAL A 263 -16.77 18.69 -1.24
CA VAL A 263 -16.53 20.15 -1.17
C VAL A 263 -15.04 20.53 -1.21
N ALA A 264 -14.13 19.55 -1.13
CA ALA A 264 -12.69 19.79 -1.07
C ALA A 264 -12.07 20.11 -2.44
N ASP A 265 -12.87 20.08 -3.52
CA ASP A 265 -12.45 20.34 -4.90
C ASP A 265 -11.22 19.51 -5.29
N LEU A 266 -11.33 18.20 -5.07
CA LEU A 266 -10.36 17.22 -5.52
C LEU A 266 -10.74 16.80 -6.96
N PRO A 267 -9.80 16.76 -7.91
CA PRO A 267 -10.11 16.44 -9.31
C PRO A 267 -10.81 15.08 -9.50
N GLU A 268 -10.52 14.13 -8.62
CA GLU A 268 -11.01 12.75 -8.64
C GLU A 268 -12.26 12.54 -7.78
N LEU A 269 -12.74 13.58 -7.09
CA LEU A 269 -13.91 13.52 -6.22
C LEU A 269 -14.66 14.86 -6.29
N GLN A 270 -15.49 15.00 -7.34
CA GLN A 270 -16.21 16.24 -7.65
C GLN A 270 -17.72 16.10 -7.51
N ASN A 271 -18.26 14.90 -7.73
CA ASN A 271 -19.70 14.68 -7.72
C ASN A 271 -20.06 13.30 -7.15
N LEU A 272 -21.35 13.10 -6.84
CA LEU A 272 -21.84 11.86 -6.24
C LEU A 272 -21.57 10.61 -7.11
N ARG A 273 -21.43 10.74 -8.43
CA ARG A 273 -21.12 9.59 -9.30
C ARG A 273 -19.70 9.08 -9.10
N ASP A 274 -18.79 9.89 -8.59
CA ASP A 274 -17.44 9.46 -8.22
C ASP A 274 -17.49 8.47 -7.02
N LEU A 275 -18.53 8.55 -6.20
CA LEU A 275 -18.77 7.62 -5.08
C LEU A 275 -19.37 6.29 -5.53
N ASP A 276 -19.99 6.25 -6.71
CA ASP A 276 -20.62 5.02 -7.22
C ASP A 276 -19.60 3.90 -7.30
N TYR A 277 -18.33 4.18 -7.62
CA TYR A 277 -17.30 3.16 -7.64
C TYR A 277 -17.18 2.43 -6.28
N VAL A 278 -17.06 3.17 -5.19
CA VAL A 278 -16.91 2.61 -3.83
C VAL A 278 -18.18 1.88 -3.41
N ARG A 279 -19.35 2.42 -3.80
CA ARG A 279 -20.64 1.77 -3.57
C ARG A 279 -20.74 0.40 -4.26
N HIS A 280 -20.31 0.33 -5.52
CA HIS A 280 -20.29 -0.92 -6.29
C HIS A 280 -19.20 -1.88 -5.81
N SER A 281 -18.00 -1.38 -5.48
CA SER A 281 -16.88 -2.20 -5.00
C SER A 281 -17.23 -2.91 -3.69
N LEU A 282 -17.97 -2.26 -2.79
CA LEU A 282 -18.46 -2.85 -1.53
C LEU A 282 -19.73 -3.69 -1.70
N ALA A 283 -20.30 -3.79 -2.91
CA ALA A 283 -21.53 -4.52 -3.19
C ALA A 283 -22.65 -4.27 -2.16
N VAL A 284 -22.91 -2.99 -1.86
CA VAL A 284 -23.84 -2.60 -0.78
C VAL A 284 -25.28 -3.05 -1.02
N ASP A 285 -25.64 -3.26 -2.29
CA ASP A 285 -26.99 -3.67 -2.72
C ASP A 285 -27.20 -5.18 -2.73
N LYS A 286 -26.16 -5.96 -2.41
CA LYS A 286 -26.21 -7.42 -2.35
C LYS A 286 -26.34 -7.89 -0.90
N ASP A 287 -26.79 -9.12 -0.67
CA ASP A 287 -26.61 -9.77 0.63
C ASP A 287 -25.14 -10.14 0.86
N GLU A 288 -24.79 -10.50 2.10
CA GLU A 288 -23.41 -10.79 2.49
C GLU A 288 -22.80 -11.95 1.70
N LYS A 289 -23.55 -13.04 1.45
CA LYS A 289 -23.04 -14.20 0.70
C LYS A 289 -22.77 -13.82 -0.75
N SER A 290 -23.69 -13.10 -1.38
CA SER A 290 -23.51 -12.60 -2.75
C SER A 290 -22.35 -11.61 -2.86
N ALA A 291 -22.09 -10.80 -1.82
CA ALA A 291 -20.96 -9.88 -1.77
C ALA A 291 -19.63 -10.62 -1.59
N GLU A 292 -19.59 -11.67 -0.76
CA GLU A 292 -18.44 -12.56 -0.62
C GLU A 292 -18.11 -13.23 -1.96
N SER A 293 -19.09 -13.87 -2.62
CA SER A 293 -18.88 -14.51 -3.92
C SER A 293 -18.39 -13.51 -4.98
N PHE A 294 -18.93 -12.28 -4.96
CA PHE A 294 -18.45 -11.21 -5.83
C PHE A 294 -16.97 -10.90 -5.60
N PHE A 295 -16.54 -10.72 -4.34
CA PHE A 295 -15.16 -10.40 -4.04
C PHE A 295 -14.20 -11.57 -4.29
N ARG A 296 -14.62 -12.82 -4.01
CA ARG A 296 -13.85 -14.01 -4.39
C ARG A 296 -13.60 -14.06 -5.90
N ASN A 297 -14.60 -13.78 -6.72
CA ASN A 297 -14.43 -13.71 -8.18
C ASN A 297 -13.43 -12.62 -8.60
N VAL A 298 -13.43 -11.48 -7.91
CA VAL A 298 -12.46 -10.41 -8.11
C VAL A 298 -11.03 -10.87 -7.79
N LEU A 299 -10.81 -11.54 -6.65
CA LEU A 299 -9.51 -12.12 -6.29
C LEU A 299 -9.02 -13.13 -7.34
N ASN A 300 -9.93 -13.93 -7.87
CA ASN A 300 -9.61 -14.96 -8.86
C ASN A 300 -9.15 -14.36 -10.17
N GLN A 301 -9.84 -13.33 -10.65
CA GLN A 301 -9.45 -12.61 -11.85
C GLN A 301 -8.10 -11.90 -11.70
N ALA A 302 -7.84 -11.31 -10.52
CA ALA A 302 -6.56 -10.68 -10.20
C ALA A 302 -5.38 -11.65 -10.30
N TYR A 303 -5.61 -12.91 -9.94
CA TYR A 303 -4.63 -13.98 -10.06
C TYR A 303 -4.48 -14.48 -11.52
N SER A 304 -5.59 -14.69 -12.24
CA SER A 304 -5.58 -15.17 -13.64
C SER A 304 -5.01 -14.16 -14.63
N GLY A 305 -5.15 -12.86 -14.37
CA GLY A 305 -4.66 -11.80 -15.26
C GLY A 305 -3.13 -11.67 -15.35
N GLY A 306 -2.39 -12.31 -14.44
CA GLY A 306 -0.92 -12.39 -14.46
C GLY A 306 -0.36 -13.56 -15.26
N TRP A 307 -1.18 -14.56 -15.61
CA TRP A 307 -0.76 -15.82 -16.21
C TRP A 307 -1.77 -16.31 -17.24
N SER A 308 -1.56 -15.97 -18.53
CA SER A 308 -2.44 -16.46 -19.61
C SER A 308 -2.12 -17.87 -20.10
N THR A 309 -1.32 -18.66 -19.40
CA THR A 309 -1.15 -20.10 -19.71
C THR A 309 -0.76 -20.88 -18.47
N LYS A 310 -1.54 -21.94 -18.21
CA LYS A 310 -1.52 -22.84 -17.03
C LYS A 310 -2.20 -22.22 -15.82
N LEU A 311 -3.40 -22.68 -15.45
CA LEU A 311 -3.81 -23.06 -14.09
C LEU A 311 -5.30 -23.49 -14.08
N ASP A 312 -5.59 -24.68 -14.61
CA ASP A 312 -6.91 -25.36 -14.53
C ASP A 312 -7.29 -25.82 -13.10
N TRP A 313 -6.36 -25.79 -12.14
CA TRP A 313 -6.55 -26.39 -10.80
C TRP A 313 -7.45 -25.59 -9.86
N TYR A 314 -7.46 -24.25 -9.95
CA TYR A 314 -8.29 -23.42 -9.09
C TYR A 314 -9.79 -23.55 -9.45
N PHE A 315 -10.09 -23.80 -10.74
CA PHE A 315 -11.44 -24.07 -11.23
C PHE A 315 -11.98 -25.43 -10.78
N HIS A 316 -11.12 -26.44 -10.62
CA HIS A 316 -11.54 -27.74 -10.08
C HIS A 316 -11.95 -27.65 -8.60
N TRP A 317 -11.32 -26.78 -7.82
CA TRP A 317 -11.60 -26.68 -6.38
C TRP A 317 -12.84 -25.83 -6.04
N MET A 318 -13.13 -24.73 -6.75
CA MET A 318 -14.37 -23.96 -6.51
C MET A 318 -15.66 -24.72 -6.83
N ASN A 319 -15.56 -25.78 -7.63
CA ASN A 319 -16.69 -26.62 -8.02
C ASN A 319 -16.73 -27.96 -7.24
N SER A 320 -15.93 -28.12 -6.18
CA SER A 320 -15.87 -29.33 -5.33
C SER A 320 -16.49 -29.11 -3.96
#